data_AF-A0A1Q9PDF3-F1
#
_entry.id   AF-A0A1Q9PDF3-F1
#
_cell.length_a   1.000
_cell.length_b   1.000
_cell.length_c   1.000
_cell.angle_alpha   90.00
_cell.angle_beta   90.00
_cell.angle_gamma   90.00
#
_symmetry.space_group_name_H-M   'P 1'
#
loop_
_entity.id
_entity.type
_entity.pdbx_description
1 polymer ?
#
loop_
_entity_poly.entity_id
_entity_poly.type
_entity_poly.pdbx_seq_one_letter_code
_entity_poly.pdbx_strand_id
1 'polypeptide(L)'
;MKFKINLKLIFQHLIVYFLITSILITSSVLTYQFGQETTIYSDESWDHLTPYIPLGYNESLGNIILDQYSHTRYSDGVMTVEQSVKWHISMGFNTFVITDHNNLRNLKEVPRKPLYLFTLWTVEFFLTTLSS
;
A
#
# COMPACT_ATOMS: atom_id res chain seq x y z
N MET A 1 5.88 0.67 54.87
CA MET A 1 6.84 0.15 53.87
C MET A 1 7.56 1.34 53.23
N LYS A 2 8.88 1.50 53.40
CA LYS A 2 9.63 2.63 52.81
C LYS A 2 10.25 2.18 51.49
N PHE A 3 9.76 2.72 50.37
CA PHE A 3 10.39 2.50 49.06
C PHE A 3 11.69 3.29 48.98
N LYS A 4 12.79 2.62 48.65
CA LYS A 4 14.10 3.26 48.45
C LYS A 4 14.30 3.43 46.94
N ILE A 5 14.19 4.66 46.46
CA ILE A 5 14.37 4.97 45.04
C ILE A 5 15.87 4.96 44.73
N ASN A 6 16.27 4.19 43.71
CA ASN A 6 17.65 4.17 43.22
C ASN A 6 17.80 5.13 42.04
N LEU A 7 18.16 6.38 42.35
CA LEU A 7 18.26 7.44 41.35
C LEU A 7 19.32 7.14 40.28
N LYS A 8 20.42 6.46 40.63
CA LYS A 8 21.45 6.05 39.67
C LYS A 8 20.90 5.07 38.63
N LEU A 9 20.13 4.09 39.08
CA LEU A 9 19.50 3.11 38.20
C LEU A 9 18.48 3.77 37.25
N ILE A 10 17.67 4.69 37.76
CA ILE A 10 16.71 5.47 36.96
C ILE A 10 17.46 6.29 35.89
N PHE A 11 18.54 6.97 36.28
CA PHE A 11 19.31 7.79 35.34
C PHE A 11 20.00 6.94 34.26
N GLN A 12 20.51 5.76 34.63
CA GLN A 12 21.08 4.80 33.68
C GLN A 12 20.01 4.34 32.66
N HIS A 13 18.82 3.97 33.12
CA HIS A 13 17.73 3.60 32.21
C HIS A 13 17.32 4.75 31.29
N LEU A 14 17.27 5.97 31.81
CA LEU A 14 16.94 7.15 31.02
C LEU A 14 17.98 7.40 29.90
N ILE A 15 19.27 7.28 30.22
CA ILE A 15 20.35 7.39 29.23
C ILE A 15 20.21 6.30 28.16
N VAL A 16 20.00 5.05 28.56
CA VAL A 16 19.83 3.93 27.62
C VAL A 16 18.61 4.16 26.73
N TYR A 17 17.49 4.63 27.28
CA TYR A 17 16.29 4.96 26.52
C TYR A 17 16.54 6.06 25.49
N PHE A 18 17.24 7.15 25.88
CA PHE A 18 17.59 8.21 24.94
C PHE A 18 18.50 7.70 23.83
N LEU A 19 19.51 6.88 24.15
CA LEU A 19 20.39 6.31 23.14
C LEU A 19 19.63 5.45 22.13
N ILE A 20 18.77 4.54 22.59
CA ILE A 20 17.96 3.69 21.71
C ILE A 20 17.05 4.56 20.83
N THR A 21 16.34 5.52 21.44
CA THR A 21 15.43 6.41 20.72
C THR A 21 16.17 7.25 19.67
N SER A 22 17.34 7.79 20.03
CA SER A 22 18.19 8.55 19.10
C SER A 22 18.67 7.68 17.94
N ILE A 23 19.04 6.41 18.18
CA ILE A 23 19.44 5.47 17.12
C ILE A 23 18.25 5.21 16.17
N LEU A 24 17.06 4.95 16.71
CA LEU A 24 15.85 4.71 15.90
C LEU A 24 15.48 5.93 15.05
N ILE A 25 15.47 7.13 15.64
CA ILE A 25 15.17 8.37 14.91
C ILE A 25 16.23 8.64 13.85
N THR A 26 17.50 8.56 14.20
CA THR A 26 18.61 8.84 13.28
C THR A 26 18.60 7.86 12.11
N SER A 27 18.46 6.56 12.38
CA SER A 27 18.37 5.55 11.31
C SER A 27 17.17 5.80 10.39
N SER A 28 15.99 6.10 10.94
CA SER A 28 14.81 6.44 10.13
C SER A 28 15.03 7.66 9.24
N VAL A 29 15.65 8.72 9.75
CA VAL A 29 15.94 9.94 8.97
C VAL A 29 16.97 9.64 7.87
N LEU A 30 18.02 8.89 8.19
CA LEU A 30 19.03 8.49 7.20
C LEU A 30 18.42 7.61 6.11
N THR A 31 17.55 6.66 6.45
CA THR A 31 16.84 5.84 5.45
C THR A 31 15.88 6.69 4.61
N TYR A 32 15.24 7.71 5.17
CA TYR A 32 14.41 8.62 4.38
C TYR A 32 15.25 9.47 3.40
N GLN A 33 16.38 10.03 3.86
CA GLN A 33 17.20 10.94 3.05
C GLN A 33 18.12 10.24 2.04
N PHE A 34 18.60 9.06 2.38
CA PHE A 34 19.61 8.31 1.61
C PHE A 34 19.12 6.94 1.16
N GLY A 35 17.91 6.54 1.57
CA GLY A 35 17.25 5.38 0.99
C GLY A 35 17.01 5.61 -0.50
N GLN A 36 16.89 4.53 -1.25
CA GLN A 36 16.64 4.63 -2.68
C GLN A 36 15.30 5.33 -2.93
N GLU A 37 15.34 6.54 -3.50
CA GLU A 37 14.14 7.36 -3.71
C GLU A 37 13.25 6.92 -4.88
N THR A 38 13.65 5.91 -5.65
CA THR A 38 12.87 5.54 -6.83
C THR A 38 12.74 4.03 -6.95
N THR A 39 11.68 3.48 -6.36
CA THR A 39 11.14 2.22 -6.89
C THR A 39 10.59 2.52 -8.28
N ILE A 40 11.45 2.43 -9.29
CA ILE A 40 11.04 2.44 -10.69
C ILE A 40 10.46 1.07 -10.96
N TYR A 41 9.12 0.97 -10.88
CA TYR A 41 8.42 -0.23 -11.29
C TYR A 41 8.42 -0.30 -12.81
N SER A 42 8.85 -1.43 -13.35
CA SER A 42 8.69 -1.77 -14.76
C SER A 42 7.38 -2.53 -14.98
N ASP A 43 6.91 -2.57 -16.22
CA ASP A 43 5.70 -3.30 -16.58
C ASP A 43 5.84 -4.82 -16.40
N GLU A 44 7.07 -5.31 -16.31
CA GLU A 44 7.47 -6.72 -16.13
C GLU A 44 7.72 -7.08 -14.66
N SER A 45 7.67 -6.10 -13.74
CA SER A 45 8.02 -6.27 -12.33
C SER A 45 7.17 -7.35 -11.62
N TRP A 46 6.01 -7.69 -12.20
CA TRP A 46 5.01 -8.56 -11.59
C TRP A 46 4.80 -9.88 -12.35
N ASP A 47 5.43 -10.06 -13.52
CA ASP A 47 5.12 -11.16 -14.45
C ASP A 47 5.49 -12.55 -13.89
N HIS A 48 6.40 -12.59 -12.91
CA HIS A 48 6.88 -13.83 -12.29
C HIS A 48 6.21 -14.14 -10.95
N LEU A 49 5.31 -13.28 -10.48
CA LEU A 49 4.62 -13.49 -9.20
C LEU A 49 3.42 -14.41 -9.39
N THR A 50 3.32 -15.42 -8.53
CA THR A 50 2.09 -16.21 -8.40
C THR A 50 1.12 -15.45 -7.51
N PRO A 51 -0.09 -15.10 -7.98
CA PRO A 51 -1.08 -14.40 -7.17
C PRO A 51 -1.36 -15.13 -5.86
N TYR A 52 -1.43 -14.37 -4.76
CA TYR A 52 -1.87 -14.92 -3.48
C TYR A 52 -3.36 -15.31 -3.55
N ILE A 53 -3.68 -16.55 -3.23
CA ILE A 53 -5.06 -17.03 -3.16
C ILE A 53 -5.39 -17.28 -1.68
N PRO A 54 -6.31 -16.52 -1.06
CA PRO A 54 -6.69 -16.75 0.32
C PRO A 54 -7.26 -18.15 0.54
N LEU A 55 -7.03 -18.72 1.73
CA LEU A 55 -7.62 -20.00 2.12
C LEU A 55 -9.15 -19.92 2.07
N GLY A 56 -9.78 -20.84 1.35
CA GLY A 56 -11.23 -20.86 1.15
C GLY A 56 -11.75 -19.91 0.07
N TYR A 57 -10.86 -19.30 -0.73
CA TYR A 57 -11.28 -18.56 -1.92
C TYR A 57 -12.00 -19.49 -2.89
N ASN A 58 -13.26 -19.17 -3.17
CA ASN A 58 -14.10 -19.93 -4.07
C ASN A 58 -14.36 -19.07 -5.32
N GLU A 59 -13.67 -19.43 -6.40
CA GLU A 59 -13.80 -18.76 -7.70
C GLU A 59 -15.24 -18.79 -8.25
N SER A 60 -15.98 -19.86 -7.97
CA SER A 60 -17.37 -20.01 -8.43
C SER A 60 -18.38 -19.17 -7.64
N LEU A 61 -18.05 -18.76 -6.42
CA LEU A 61 -18.92 -17.93 -5.56
C LEU A 61 -18.64 -16.43 -5.69
N GLY A 62 -17.61 -16.03 -6.43
CA GLY A 62 -17.32 -14.62 -6.68
C GLY A 62 -16.90 -13.86 -5.42
N ASN A 63 -16.07 -14.46 -4.56
CA ASN A 63 -15.52 -13.78 -3.38
C ASN A 63 -14.78 -12.51 -3.81
N ILE A 64 -15.00 -11.38 -3.14
CA ILE A 64 -14.33 -10.10 -3.48
C ILE A 64 -13.16 -9.87 -2.52
N ILE A 65 -11.98 -9.61 -3.10
CA ILE A 65 -10.78 -9.14 -2.40
C ILE A 65 -10.48 -7.76 -2.97
N LEU A 66 -10.84 -6.73 -2.20
CA LEU A 66 -10.90 -5.34 -2.64
C LEU A 66 -9.83 -4.48 -1.97
N ASP A 67 -9.05 -3.77 -2.78
CA ASP A 67 -8.33 -2.57 -2.33
C ASP A 67 -9.18 -1.32 -2.61
N GLN A 68 -9.45 -0.53 -1.57
CA GLN A 68 -10.33 0.64 -1.65
C GLN A 68 -9.57 1.95 -1.85
N TYR A 69 -8.23 1.94 -1.79
CA TYR A 69 -7.46 3.18 -1.74
C TYR A 69 -6.08 3.04 -2.39
N SER A 70 -6.03 3.30 -3.70
CA SER A 70 -4.79 3.30 -4.48
C SER A 70 -4.60 4.61 -5.24
N HIS A 71 -3.36 5.09 -5.28
CA HIS A 71 -2.95 6.27 -6.06
C HIS A 71 -2.06 5.87 -7.24
N THR A 72 -2.15 6.61 -8.34
CA THR A 72 -1.29 6.45 -9.51
C THR A 72 -0.40 7.68 -9.68
N ARG A 73 0.46 7.68 -10.69
CA ARG A 73 1.25 8.85 -11.12
C ARG A 73 0.42 10.09 -11.49
N TYR A 74 -0.90 9.98 -11.57
CA TYR A 74 -1.79 11.13 -11.73
C TYR A 74 -2.07 11.88 -10.43
N SER A 75 -1.50 11.44 -9.30
CA SER A 75 -1.52 12.12 -8.00
C SER A 75 -0.14 12.03 -7.32
N ASP A 76 -0.03 11.38 -6.15
CA ASP A 76 1.22 11.11 -5.41
C ASP A 76 1.65 9.64 -5.46
N GLY A 77 0.94 8.80 -6.22
CA GLY A 77 1.36 7.44 -6.53
C GLY A 77 2.52 7.39 -7.52
N VAL A 78 3.24 6.26 -7.55
CA VAL A 78 4.42 6.08 -8.41
C VAL A 78 4.11 5.26 -9.66
N MET A 79 3.12 4.37 -9.61
CA MET A 79 2.77 3.46 -10.69
C MET A 79 1.87 4.09 -11.75
N THR A 80 2.00 3.63 -13.00
CA THR A 80 0.96 3.86 -14.02
C THR A 80 -0.34 3.12 -13.67
N VAL A 81 -1.43 3.39 -14.39
CA VAL A 81 -2.68 2.62 -14.20
C VAL A 81 -2.45 1.13 -14.47
N GLU A 82 -1.74 0.80 -15.56
CA GLU A 82 -1.42 -0.59 -15.93
C GLU A 82 -0.58 -1.29 -14.86
N GLN A 83 0.47 -0.64 -14.38
CA GLN A 83 1.32 -1.19 -13.33
C GLN A 83 0.55 -1.40 -12.04
N SER A 84 -0.36 -0.50 -11.70
CA SER A 84 -1.25 -0.65 -10.55
C SER A 84 -2.16 -1.88 -10.71
N VAL A 85 -2.76 -2.08 -11.89
CA VAL A 85 -3.56 -3.29 -12.18
C VAL A 85 -2.72 -4.56 -11.99
N LYS A 86 -1.52 -4.60 -12.59
CA LYS A 86 -0.63 -5.76 -12.51
C LYS A 86 -0.20 -6.07 -11.08
N TRP A 87 0.12 -5.04 -10.30
CA TRP A 87 0.44 -5.20 -8.89
C TRP A 87 -0.74 -5.82 -8.12
N HIS A 88 -1.95 -5.27 -8.25
CA HIS A 88 -3.12 -5.78 -7.54
C HIS A 88 -3.43 -7.24 -7.90
N ILE A 89 -3.36 -7.60 -9.19
CA ILE A 89 -3.51 -8.99 -9.65
C ILE A 89 -2.44 -9.88 -9.00
N SER A 90 -1.17 -9.46 -9.00
CA SER A 90 -0.08 -10.23 -8.39
C SER A 90 -0.20 -10.39 -6.88
N MET A 91 -0.86 -9.46 -6.20
CA MET A 91 -1.15 -9.53 -4.77
C MET A 91 -2.43 -10.32 -4.45
N GLY A 92 -3.16 -10.82 -5.46
CA GLY A 92 -4.38 -11.61 -5.27
C GLY A 92 -5.66 -10.79 -5.14
N PHE A 93 -5.62 -9.48 -5.37
CA PHE A 93 -6.83 -8.67 -5.46
C PHE A 93 -7.54 -8.98 -6.77
N ASN A 94 -8.86 -9.13 -6.70
CA ASN A 94 -9.71 -9.27 -7.87
C ASN A 94 -10.58 -8.02 -8.11
N THR A 95 -10.48 -7.02 -7.23
CA THR A 95 -11.06 -5.70 -7.42
C THR A 95 -10.17 -4.66 -6.74
N PHE A 96 -10.03 -3.49 -7.33
CA PHE A 96 -9.37 -2.36 -6.67
C PHE A 96 -9.96 -1.03 -7.15
N VAL A 97 -9.74 0.02 -6.36
CA VAL A 97 -10.22 1.38 -6.65
C VAL A 97 -9.04 2.33 -6.78
N ILE A 98 -9.05 3.15 -7.83
CA ILE A 98 -8.09 4.24 -7.99
C ILE A 98 -8.70 5.53 -7.44
N THR A 99 -8.02 6.17 -6.49
CA THR A 99 -8.51 7.31 -5.72
C THR A 99 -7.61 8.54 -5.84
N ASP A 100 -7.10 8.82 -7.06
CA ASP A 100 -6.20 9.95 -7.32
C ASP A 100 -6.73 11.31 -6.81
N HIS A 101 -5.85 12.11 -6.22
CA HIS A 101 -6.20 13.40 -5.61
C HIS A 101 -6.85 14.38 -6.59
N ASN A 102 -8.12 14.71 -6.35
CA ASN A 102 -8.87 15.79 -6.99
C ASN A 102 -8.90 15.75 -8.53
N ASN A 103 -8.71 14.57 -9.15
CA ASN A 103 -8.71 14.46 -10.61
C ASN A 103 -9.04 13.06 -11.10
N LEU A 104 -9.46 12.97 -12.36
CA LEU A 104 -9.81 11.72 -13.05
C LEU A 104 -8.89 11.44 -14.25
N ARG A 105 -7.64 11.93 -14.23
CA ARG A 105 -6.75 11.85 -15.40
C ARG A 105 -6.33 10.41 -15.72
N ASN A 106 -6.35 9.53 -14.71
CA ASN A 106 -6.19 8.09 -14.81
C ASN A 106 -7.17 7.43 -15.78
N LEU A 107 -8.38 7.99 -16.00
CA LEU A 107 -9.35 7.46 -16.96
C LEU A 107 -8.82 7.37 -18.40
N LYS A 108 -7.78 8.14 -18.74
CA LYS A 108 -7.15 8.10 -20.07
C LYS A 108 -6.36 6.82 -20.34
N GLU A 109 -5.89 6.15 -19.28
CA GLU A 109 -5.07 4.93 -19.38
C GLU A 109 -5.89 3.66 -19.12
N VAL A 110 -7.15 3.79 -18.72
CA VAL A 110 -8.02 2.63 -18.50
C VAL A 110 -8.35 1.98 -19.85
N PRO A 111 -8.06 0.68 -20.04
CA PRO A 111 -8.47 -0.03 -21.24
C PRO A 111 -9.99 0.05 -21.40
N ARG A 112 -10.49 0.37 -22.60
CA ARG A 112 -11.94 0.48 -22.89
C ARG A 112 -12.69 -0.86 -22.93
N LYS A 113 -12.01 -1.99 -22.74
CA LYS A 113 -12.63 -3.31 -22.53
C LYS A 113 -13.04 -3.43 -21.06
N PRO A 114 -14.09 -4.18 -20.67
CA PRO A 114 -14.81 -3.97 -19.41
C PRO A 114 -13.87 -4.13 -18.21
N LEU A 115 -13.30 -3.00 -17.79
CA LEU A 115 -12.46 -2.79 -16.64
C LEU A 115 -13.09 -1.56 -15.98
N TYR A 116 -14.00 -1.82 -15.05
CA TYR A 116 -14.78 -0.79 -14.39
C TYR A 116 -13.86 0.01 -13.48
N LEU A 117 -13.71 1.31 -13.74
CA LEU A 117 -12.93 2.22 -12.91
C LEU A 117 -13.88 3.13 -12.13
N PHE A 118 -13.84 3.05 -10.80
CA PHE A 118 -14.60 3.92 -9.89
C PHE A 118 -13.75 5.10 -9.45
N THR A 119 -14.34 6.30 -9.43
CA THR A 119 -13.77 7.49 -8.78
C THR A 119 -14.91 8.39 -8.28
N LEU A 120 -14.97 8.67 -6.97
CA LEU A 120 -15.17 10.00 -6.36
C LEU A 120 -15.60 9.92 -4.88
N TRP A 121 -15.24 10.98 -4.15
CA TRP A 121 -15.53 11.28 -2.74
C TRP A 121 -17.01 11.59 -2.45
N THR A 122 -17.94 10.97 -3.16
CA THR A 122 -19.38 11.03 -2.89
C THR A 122 -19.98 9.67 -3.23
N VAL A 123 -20.56 9.05 -2.21
CA VAL A 123 -21.13 7.70 -2.16
C VAL A 123 -21.94 7.36 -3.41
N GLU A 124 -21.47 6.40 -4.23
CA GLU A 124 -22.31 5.42 -4.94
C GLU A 124 -21.54 4.10 -5.16
N PHE A 125 -22.25 2.98 -5.03
CA PHE A 125 -21.73 1.63 -4.78
C PHE A 125 -22.15 0.70 -5.93
N PHE A 126 -21.23 0.05 -6.66
CA PHE A 126 -21.56 -1.05 -7.58
C PHE A 126 -20.45 -2.11 -7.71
N LEU A 127 -20.87 -3.37 -7.81
CA LEU A 127 -20.03 -4.58 -7.81
C LEU A 127 -19.96 -5.19 -9.21
N THR A 128 -18.81 -5.75 -9.61
CA THR A 128 -18.78 -6.89 -10.55
C THR A 128 -17.48 -7.71 -10.46
N THR A 129 -17.64 -9.03 -10.49
CA THR A 129 -16.68 -10.12 -10.43
C THR A 129 -15.95 -10.37 -11.75
N LEU A 130 -14.63 -10.63 -11.70
CA LEU A 130 -13.85 -11.17 -12.82
C LEU A 130 -14.16 -12.68 -12.98
N SER A 131 -14.94 -13.06 -13.99
CA SER A 131 -15.03 -14.45 -14.44
C SER A 131 -13.97 -14.71 -15.50
N SER A 132 -13.16 -15.76 -15.29
CA SER A 132 -12.31 -16.39 -16.30
C SER A 132 -13.12 -17.02 -17.44
#